data_AF-A0A6A5YIW7-F1
#
_entry.id   AF-A0A6A5YIW7-F1
#
_cell.length_a   1.000
_cell.length_b   1.000
_cell.length_c   1.000
_cell.angle_alpha   90.00
_cell.angle_beta   90.00
_cell.angle_gamma   90.00
#
_symmetry.space_group_name_H-M   'P 1'
#
loop_
_entity.id
_entity.type
_entity.pdbx_description
1 polymer ?
#
loop_
_entity_poly.entity_id
_entity_poly.type
_entity_poly.pdbx_seq_one_letter_code
_entity_poly.pdbx_strand_id
1 'polypeptide(L)'
;MRSFTFMSLAPLAFTLVSAGCYHSGDKDVKGNKDTATNALDAVCNSIKGYYQPQQFRTGCGGVDTESTYWYFEVKMTGWGGTLSYDTCKTELAARFCDQGQGGSNEANGWYFRSDPGNGHCTDIGYINQNPNGKREEQARGEVTVYTGEHSIPHETIHTISTANGKTKRAADDKIEAPFQA
;
A
#
# COMPACT_ATOMS: atom_id res chain seq x y z
N MET A 1 39.95 -42.27 37.15
CA MET A 1 39.78 -40.86 36.73
C MET A 1 38.49 -40.77 35.94
N ARG A 2 37.47 -40.05 36.41
CA ARG A 2 36.17 -39.92 35.74
C ARG A 2 36.04 -38.49 35.22
N SER A 3 36.07 -38.33 33.90
CA SER A 3 35.85 -37.05 33.22
C SER A 3 34.35 -36.74 33.16
N PHE A 4 33.96 -35.57 33.66
CA PHE A 4 32.61 -35.02 33.48
C PHE A 4 32.67 -33.94 32.41
N THR A 5 32.11 -34.23 31.24
CA THR A 5 31.91 -33.26 30.16
C THR A 5 30.66 -32.46 30.47
N PHE A 6 30.83 -31.19 30.87
CA PHE A 6 29.73 -30.24 31.01
C PHE A 6 29.31 -29.75 29.61
N MET A 7 28.14 -30.21 29.16
CA MET A 7 27.52 -29.73 27.93
C MET A 7 26.75 -28.44 28.25
N SER A 8 27.31 -27.30 27.85
CA SER A 8 26.72 -25.98 28.09
C SER A 8 25.57 -25.75 27.10
N LEU A 9 24.33 -25.74 27.58
CA LEU A 9 23.15 -25.32 26.81
C LEU A 9 23.22 -23.80 26.62
N ALA A 10 23.53 -23.33 25.42
CA ALA A 10 23.41 -21.93 25.09
C ALA A 10 21.92 -21.55 24.96
N PRO A 11 21.40 -20.57 25.72
CA PRO A 11 20.05 -20.09 25.53
C PRO A 11 19.96 -19.38 24.16
N LEU A 12 19.16 -19.95 23.26
CA LEU A 12 18.74 -19.28 22.03
C LEU A 12 17.91 -18.07 22.43
N ALA A 13 18.52 -16.88 22.38
CA ALA A 13 17.82 -15.62 22.54
C ALA A 13 16.89 -15.42 21.33
N PHE A 14 15.61 -15.75 21.49
CA PHE A 14 14.59 -15.39 20.51
C PHE A 14 14.44 -13.87 20.51
N THR A 15 14.92 -13.21 19.46
CA THR A 15 14.60 -11.81 19.19
C THR A 15 13.11 -11.72 18.90
N LEU A 16 12.33 -11.25 19.87
CA LEU A 16 10.92 -10.94 19.67
C LEU A 16 10.85 -9.84 18.62
N VAL A 17 10.40 -10.18 17.41
CA VAL A 17 10.12 -9.21 16.36
C VAL A 17 8.93 -8.38 16.84
N SER A 18 9.22 -7.18 17.36
CA SER A 18 8.19 -6.26 17.83
C SER A 18 7.47 -5.66 16.63
N ALA A 19 6.24 -6.10 16.37
CA ALA A 19 5.33 -5.38 15.49
C ALA A 19 5.16 -3.94 16.01
N GLY A 20 5.60 -2.96 15.23
CA GLY A 20 5.54 -1.55 15.62
C GLY A 20 4.13 -1.01 15.40
N CYS A 21 3.38 -0.80 16.48
CA CYS A 21 2.15 -0.01 16.41
C CYS A 21 2.48 1.46 16.20
N TYR A 22 1.64 2.18 15.44
CA TYR A 22 1.79 3.62 15.31
C TYR A 22 1.37 4.30 16.61
N HIS A 23 2.36 4.76 17.38
CA HIS A 23 2.14 5.51 18.62
C HIS A 23 2.06 7.03 18.38
N SER A 24 2.45 7.50 17.18
CA SER A 24 2.46 8.91 16.78
C SER A 24 2.22 9.05 15.26
N GLY A 25 1.30 9.92 14.84
CA GLY A 25 0.85 10.10 13.45
C GLY A 25 -0.43 10.94 13.39
N ASP A 26 -1.29 10.78 12.37
CA ASP A 26 -2.69 11.24 12.33
C ASP A 26 -3.51 10.47 13.41
N LYS A 27 -3.10 10.69 14.66
CA LYS A 27 -3.43 10.00 15.91
C LYS A 27 -4.92 9.99 16.26
N ASP A 28 -5.70 10.76 15.53
CA ASP A 28 -7.14 10.89 15.70
C ASP A 28 -7.91 9.93 14.80
N VAL A 29 -7.25 9.28 13.82
CA VAL A 29 -7.90 8.31 12.93
C VAL A 29 -7.79 6.92 13.53
N LYS A 30 -8.87 6.51 14.20
CA LYS A 30 -9.05 5.14 14.68
C LYS A 30 -9.91 4.40 13.68
N GLY A 31 -9.35 3.39 13.01
CA GLY A 31 -10.08 2.52 12.11
C GLY A 31 -10.82 1.42 12.85
N ASN A 32 -11.95 0.99 12.29
CA ASN A 32 -12.64 -0.21 12.75
C ASN A 32 -11.82 -1.45 12.36
N LYS A 33 -11.36 -2.24 13.36
CA LYS A 33 -10.57 -3.46 13.12
C LYS A 33 -11.34 -4.52 12.33
N ASP A 34 -12.66 -4.60 12.51
CA ASP A 34 -13.48 -5.59 11.82
C ASP A 34 -13.57 -5.23 10.32
N THR A 35 -13.75 -3.94 10.01
CA THR A 35 -13.68 -3.43 8.63
C THR A 35 -12.33 -3.78 7.99
N ALA A 36 -11.23 -3.55 8.71
CA ALA A 36 -9.88 -3.89 8.25
C ALA A 36 -9.75 -5.40 7.96
N THR A 37 -10.21 -6.22 8.89
CA THR A 37 -10.13 -7.68 8.81
C THR A 37 -10.93 -8.24 7.65
N ASN A 38 -12.15 -7.73 7.44
CA ASN A 38 -13.02 -8.13 6.34
C ASN A 38 -12.46 -7.74 4.97
N ALA A 39 -11.69 -6.64 4.89
CA ALA A 39 -11.04 -6.22 3.66
C ALA A 39 -9.83 -7.07 3.26
N LEU A 40 -9.19 -7.77 4.20
CA LEU A 40 -7.96 -8.52 3.93
C LEU A 40 -8.13 -9.61 2.88
N ASP A 41 -9.30 -10.24 2.77
CA ASP A 41 -9.52 -11.28 1.75
C ASP A 41 -9.44 -10.71 0.34
N ALA A 42 -10.07 -9.56 0.08
CA ALA A 42 -10.03 -8.90 -1.21
C ALA A 42 -8.62 -8.37 -1.51
N VAL A 43 -8.02 -7.66 -0.55
CA VAL A 43 -6.69 -7.05 -0.68
C VAL A 43 -5.62 -8.12 -0.90
N CYS A 44 -5.57 -9.18 -0.08
CA CYS A 44 -4.54 -10.20 -0.23
C CYS A 44 -4.73 -11.05 -1.49
N ASN A 45 -5.96 -11.19 -2.01
CA ASN A 45 -6.15 -11.83 -3.31
C ASN A 45 -5.62 -10.99 -4.48
N SER A 46 -5.67 -9.65 -4.39
CA SER A 46 -5.18 -8.77 -5.44
C SER A 46 -3.66 -8.58 -5.40
N ILE A 47 -3.05 -8.52 -4.22
CA ILE A 47 -1.62 -8.18 -4.10
C ILE A 47 -0.68 -9.40 -4.02
N LYS A 48 -1.18 -10.62 -3.78
CA LYS A 48 -0.33 -11.84 -3.74
C LYS A 48 0.46 -12.09 -5.03
N GLY A 49 1.45 -12.97 -4.93
CA GLY A 49 2.27 -13.41 -6.06
C GLY A 49 3.72 -12.97 -5.95
N TYR A 50 4.45 -13.00 -7.06
CA TYR A 50 5.88 -12.72 -7.07
C TYR A 50 6.18 -11.22 -7.03
N TYR A 51 7.13 -10.83 -6.18
CA TYR A 51 7.67 -9.49 -6.04
C TYR A 51 9.14 -9.47 -6.45
N GLN A 52 9.51 -8.48 -7.25
CA GLN A 52 10.91 -8.11 -7.48
C GLN A 52 11.51 -7.40 -6.25
N PRO A 53 12.84 -7.32 -6.12
CA PRO A 53 13.49 -6.50 -5.10
C PRO A 53 12.91 -5.08 -5.07
N GLN A 54 12.60 -4.57 -3.88
CA GLN A 54 12.03 -3.24 -3.64
C GLN A 54 10.64 -2.98 -4.24
N GLN A 55 10.04 -3.96 -4.93
CA GLN A 55 8.67 -3.84 -5.42
C GLN A 55 7.73 -3.73 -4.22
N PHE A 56 6.74 -2.86 -4.36
CA PHE A 56 5.64 -2.77 -3.42
C PHE A 56 4.31 -2.85 -4.17
N ARG A 57 3.30 -3.32 -3.45
CA ARG A 57 1.90 -3.29 -3.89
C ARG A 57 1.06 -2.90 -2.69
N THR A 58 -0.04 -2.24 -2.99
CA THR A 58 -0.87 -1.62 -1.97
C THR A 58 -2.32 -1.97 -2.24
N GLY A 59 -3.13 -1.86 -1.21
CA GLY A 59 -4.56 -2.07 -1.28
C GLY A 59 -5.26 -1.09 -0.36
N CYS A 60 -6.54 -0.88 -0.62
CA CYS A 60 -7.40 -0.09 0.24
C CYS A 60 -8.65 -0.89 0.56
N GLY A 61 -9.06 -0.86 1.82
CA GLY A 61 -10.28 -1.51 2.29
C GLY A 61 -11.07 -0.59 3.20
N GLY A 62 -12.38 -0.51 2.99
CA GLY A 62 -13.28 0.30 3.79
C GLY A 62 -14.72 0.01 3.38
N VAL A 63 -15.66 0.45 4.19
CA VAL A 63 -17.08 0.49 3.80
C VAL A 63 -17.43 1.91 3.40
N ASP A 64 -18.20 2.09 2.32
CA ASP A 64 -18.53 3.42 1.77
C ASP A 64 -19.21 4.34 2.78
N THR A 65 -19.85 3.78 3.81
CA THR A 65 -20.54 4.52 4.87
C THR A 65 -19.63 4.98 6.00
N GLU A 66 -18.40 4.48 6.08
CA GLU A 66 -17.42 4.92 7.06
C GLU A 66 -16.58 6.05 6.46
N SER A 67 -16.32 7.11 7.25
CA SER A 67 -15.39 8.18 6.90
C SER A 67 -13.93 7.78 7.08
N THR A 68 -13.67 6.48 7.27
CA THR A 68 -12.36 5.92 7.56
C THR A 68 -12.12 4.73 6.65
N TYR A 69 -10.95 4.67 6.06
CA TYR A 69 -10.48 3.55 5.28
C TYR A 69 -9.23 2.94 5.90
N TRP A 70 -8.88 1.74 5.48
CA TRP A 70 -7.63 1.08 5.81
C TRP A 70 -6.76 0.97 4.58
N TYR A 71 -5.57 1.52 4.68
CA TYR A 71 -4.51 1.36 3.71
C TYR A 71 -3.65 0.14 4.06
N PHE A 72 -3.36 -0.68 3.07
CA PHE A 72 -2.49 -1.84 3.20
C PHE A 72 -1.32 -1.70 2.24
N GLU A 73 -0.13 -2.01 2.71
CA GLU A 73 1.08 -2.01 1.89
C GLU A 73 1.91 -3.24 2.19
N VAL A 74 2.37 -3.88 1.13
CA VAL A 74 3.36 -4.95 1.19
C VAL A 74 4.50 -4.60 0.26
N LYS A 75 5.73 -4.63 0.78
CA LYS A 75 6.95 -4.36 0.03
C LYS A 75 7.96 -5.48 0.22
N MET A 76 8.59 -5.91 -0.86
CA MET A 76 9.73 -6.81 -0.83
C MET A 76 10.99 -5.99 -0.53
N THR A 77 11.54 -6.10 0.68
CA THR A 77 12.79 -5.43 1.08
C THR A 77 14.04 -6.27 0.77
N GLY A 78 13.87 -7.58 0.56
CA GLY A 78 14.92 -8.51 0.18
C GLY A 78 15.18 -8.63 -1.34
N TRP A 79 15.63 -9.82 -1.75
CA TRP A 79 16.08 -10.13 -3.13
C TRP A 79 14.96 -10.53 -4.11
N GLY A 80 13.70 -10.42 -3.70
CA GLY A 80 12.57 -10.97 -4.44
C GLY A 80 11.97 -12.18 -3.73
N GLY A 81 10.73 -12.52 -4.07
CA GLY A 81 10.02 -13.60 -3.40
C GLY A 81 8.52 -13.60 -3.69
N THR A 82 7.87 -14.71 -3.38
CA THR A 82 6.43 -14.89 -3.58
C THR A 82 5.68 -14.64 -2.29
N LEU A 83 4.78 -13.65 -2.30
CA LEU A 83 3.83 -13.42 -1.22
C LEU A 83 2.68 -14.40 -1.34
N SER A 84 2.55 -15.29 -0.36
CA SER A 84 1.37 -16.16 -0.25
C SER A 84 0.17 -15.39 0.29
N TYR A 85 -1.03 -15.88 0.01
CA TYR A 85 -2.27 -15.32 0.55
C TYR A 85 -2.30 -15.33 2.08
N ASP A 86 -1.96 -16.47 2.69
CA ASP A 86 -2.02 -16.65 4.14
C ASP A 86 -0.97 -15.80 4.86
N THR A 87 0.24 -15.67 4.28
CA THR A 87 1.28 -14.77 4.79
C THR A 87 0.82 -13.32 4.73
N CYS A 88 0.22 -12.88 3.61
CA CYS A 88 -0.33 -11.54 3.48
C CYS A 88 -1.38 -11.25 4.56
N LYS A 89 -2.37 -12.13 4.73
CA LYS A 89 -3.42 -11.94 5.73
C LYS A 89 -2.86 -11.91 7.14
N THR A 90 -2.02 -12.88 7.49
CA THR A 90 -1.47 -13.03 8.84
C THR A 90 -0.62 -11.83 9.22
N GLU A 91 0.28 -11.40 8.33
CA GLU A 91 1.21 -10.31 8.64
C GLU A 91 0.53 -8.93 8.65
N LEU A 92 -0.44 -8.67 7.76
CA LEU A 92 -1.21 -7.43 7.80
C LEU A 92 -2.14 -7.38 9.01
N ALA A 93 -2.87 -8.47 9.32
CA ALA A 93 -3.74 -8.52 10.50
C ALA A 93 -2.96 -8.30 11.81
N ALA A 94 -1.74 -8.82 11.88
CA ALA A 94 -0.87 -8.61 13.02
C ALA A 94 -0.38 -7.15 13.19
N ARG A 95 -0.75 -6.24 12.28
CA ARG A 95 -0.52 -4.78 12.40
C ARG A 95 -1.78 -4.02 12.85
N PHE A 96 -2.88 -4.71 13.14
CA PHE A 96 -4.08 -4.11 13.73
C PHE A 96 -3.89 -3.90 15.23
N CYS A 97 -3.33 -2.74 15.56
CA CYS A 97 -3.02 -2.36 16.92
C CYS A 97 -4.27 -2.01 17.72
N ASP A 98 -4.19 -2.14 19.03
CA ASP A 98 -5.31 -1.82 19.93
C ASP A 98 -5.84 -0.42 19.69
N GLN A 99 -7.09 -0.16 20.08
CA GLN A 99 -7.74 1.14 19.83
C GLN A 99 -7.90 1.53 18.34
N GLY A 100 -7.74 0.58 17.40
CA GLY A 100 -7.99 0.82 15.97
C GLY A 100 -6.84 1.53 15.26
N GLN A 101 -5.64 1.50 15.83
CA GLN A 101 -4.45 2.05 15.20
C GLN A 101 -3.85 1.09 14.18
N GLY A 102 -3.16 1.66 13.22
CA GLY A 102 -2.30 0.92 12.30
C GLY A 102 -0.96 0.54 12.90
N GLY A 103 -0.17 -0.16 12.10
CA GLY A 103 1.20 -0.49 12.41
C GLY A 103 1.97 -0.92 11.18
N SER A 104 3.27 -1.10 11.38
CA SER A 104 4.14 -1.70 10.38
C SER A 104 5.20 -2.60 11.00
N ASN A 105 5.71 -3.51 10.21
CA ASN A 105 6.81 -4.38 10.58
C ASN A 105 7.62 -4.77 9.34
N GLU A 106 8.88 -5.12 9.56
CA GLU A 106 9.71 -5.75 8.57
C GLU A 106 10.21 -7.11 9.09
N ALA A 107 9.96 -8.18 8.34
CA ALA A 107 10.36 -9.52 8.69
C ALA A 107 10.67 -10.35 7.44
N ASN A 108 11.76 -11.12 7.48
CA ASN A 108 12.11 -12.06 6.40
C ASN A 108 12.20 -11.43 5.00
N GLY A 109 12.68 -10.18 4.91
CA GLY A 109 12.78 -9.45 3.64
C GLY A 109 11.45 -8.92 3.11
N TRP A 110 10.42 -8.85 3.95
CA TRP A 110 9.13 -8.24 3.65
C TRP A 110 8.81 -7.13 4.63
N TYR A 111 8.30 -6.02 4.13
CA TYR A 111 7.69 -4.95 4.90
C TYR A 111 6.17 -5.01 4.75
N PHE A 112 5.47 -4.92 5.87
CA PHE A 112 4.01 -4.93 5.95
C PHE A 112 3.55 -3.69 6.70
N ARG A 113 2.52 -3.03 6.18
CA ARG A 113 1.86 -1.90 6.83
C ARG A 113 0.36 -2.00 6.70
N SER A 114 -0.34 -1.68 7.78
CA SER A 114 -1.78 -1.47 7.80
C SER A 114 -2.03 -0.16 8.52
N ASP A 115 -2.69 0.78 7.87
CA ASP A 115 -2.78 2.16 8.35
C ASP A 115 -4.18 2.75 8.12
N PRO A 116 -4.92 3.10 9.18
CA PRO A 116 -6.22 3.74 9.02
C PRO A 116 -6.04 5.20 8.57
N GLY A 117 -6.88 5.64 7.63
CA GLY A 117 -6.87 7.00 7.10
C GLY A 117 -8.28 7.59 7.02
N ASN A 118 -8.39 8.91 7.02
CA ASN A 118 -9.67 9.60 6.82
C ASN A 118 -10.05 9.66 5.33
N GLY A 119 -11.31 9.38 5.03
CA GLY A 119 -11.87 9.42 3.68
C GLY A 119 -12.34 8.06 3.20
N HIS A 120 -12.37 7.89 1.88
CA HIS A 120 -12.81 6.66 1.22
C HIS A 120 -11.71 6.09 0.33
N CYS A 121 -11.79 4.80 0.06
CA CYS A 121 -10.95 4.16 -0.93
C CYS A 121 -11.35 4.61 -2.34
N THR A 122 -10.69 5.63 -2.86
CA THR A 122 -10.83 5.99 -4.28
C THR A 122 -9.89 5.11 -5.10
N ASP A 123 -10.48 4.25 -5.92
CA ASP A 123 -9.80 3.46 -6.96
C ASP A 123 -8.94 2.27 -6.49
N ILE A 124 -9.59 1.31 -5.84
CA ILE A 124 -9.00 0.01 -5.47
C ILE A 124 -8.50 -0.75 -6.72
N GLY A 125 -9.14 -0.58 -7.88
CA GLY A 125 -8.77 -1.25 -9.12
C GLY A 125 -7.42 -0.77 -9.67
N TYR A 126 -7.23 0.55 -9.78
CA TYR A 126 -6.01 1.16 -10.30
C TYR A 126 -4.79 0.87 -9.45
N ILE A 127 -4.91 0.97 -8.12
CA ILE A 127 -3.80 0.74 -7.20
C ILE A 127 -3.26 -0.70 -7.34
N ASN A 128 -4.15 -1.68 -7.51
CA ASN A 128 -3.78 -3.08 -7.66
C ASN A 128 -3.17 -3.40 -9.03
N GLN A 129 -3.51 -2.65 -10.08
CA GLN A 129 -3.05 -2.90 -11.44
C GLN A 129 -1.71 -2.19 -11.77
N ASN A 130 -1.28 -1.23 -10.94
CA ASN A 130 -0.08 -0.44 -11.17
C ASN A 130 0.97 -0.65 -10.06
N PRO A 131 1.64 -1.83 -10.01
CA PRO A 131 2.72 -2.05 -9.06
C PRO A 131 3.83 -1.01 -9.26
N ASN A 132 4.30 -0.42 -8.16
CA ASN A 132 5.22 0.74 -8.13
C ASN A 132 4.62 2.10 -8.54
N GLY A 133 3.30 2.22 -8.69
CA GLY A 133 2.63 3.50 -8.92
C GLY A 133 2.98 4.52 -7.82
N LYS A 134 3.25 5.77 -8.20
CA LYS A 134 3.45 6.85 -7.23
C LYS A 134 2.15 7.05 -6.44
N ARG A 135 2.27 7.20 -5.13
CA ARG A 135 1.17 7.58 -4.24
C ARG A 135 0.64 8.96 -4.67
N GLU A 136 -0.39 9.00 -5.50
CA GLU A 136 -1.19 10.22 -5.62
C GLU A 136 -2.04 10.32 -4.34
N GLU A 137 -1.41 10.87 -3.31
CA GLU A 137 -2.11 11.35 -2.13
C GLU A 137 -2.99 12.51 -2.58
N GLN A 138 -4.23 12.21 -2.98
CA GLN A 138 -5.23 13.23 -3.28
C GLN A 138 -5.61 13.92 -1.98
N ALA A 139 -4.81 14.93 -1.64
CA ALA A 139 -5.01 15.81 -0.51
C ALA A 139 -6.35 16.52 -0.63
N ARG A 140 -7.33 16.12 0.21
CA ARG A 140 -8.34 16.97 0.84
C ARG A 140 -9.10 17.99 -0.04
N GLY A 141 -9.18 17.78 -1.34
CA GLY A 141 -9.85 18.66 -2.29
C GLY A 141 -10.70 17.83 -3.25
N GLU A 142 -12.02 18.00 -3.13
CA GLU A 142 -13.08 17.63 -4.09
C GLU A 142 -12.80 16.42 -5.00
N VAL A 143 -13.33 15.26 -4.59
CA VAL A 143 -13.24 14.00 -5.32
C VAL A 143 -14.08 14.07 -6.60
N THR A 144 -13.42 14.08 -7.76
CA THR A 144 -14.06 13.71 -9.03
C THR A 144 -14.15 12.19 -9.10
N VAL A 145 -15.36 11.64 -8.99
CA VAL A 145 -15.62 10.21 -9.14
C VAL A 145 -15.35 9.81 -10.59
N TYR A 146 -14.33 8.97 -10.81
CA TYR A 146 -14.05 8.38 -12.11
C TYR A 146 -15.00 7.20 -12.35
N THR A 147 -16.01 7.38 -13.20
CA THR A 147 -16.86 6.31 -13.71
C THR A 147 -16.47 6.02 -15.17
N GLY A 148 -15.51 5.13 -15.39
CA GLY A 148 -15.09 4.76 -16.74
C GLY A 148 -14.70 3.29 -16.82
N GLU A 149 -15.43 2.53 -17.65
CA GLU A 149 -15.07 1.17 -18.04
C GLU A 149 -13.77 1.18 -18.87
N HIS A 150 -12.94 0.18 -18.60
CA HIS A 150 -11.57 0.05 -19.07
C HIS A 150 -11.49 -0.20 -20.59
N SER A 151 -10.67 0.58 -21.30
CA SER A 151 -9.96 0.19 -22.52
C SER A 151 -8.81 1.18 -22.74
N ILE A 152 -7.57 0.81 -22.41
CA ILE A 152 -6.39 1.64 -22.66
C ILE A 152 -5.64 1.08 -23.87
N PRO A 153 -5.57 1.80 -25.01
CA PRO A 153 -4.38 1.82 -25.84
C PRO A 153 -3.46 2.98 -25.42
N HIS A 154 -2.19 2.81 -25.76
CA HIS A 154 -1.00 3.60 -25.42
C HIS A 154 -1.14 5.13 -25.30
N GLU A 155 -0.33 5.66 -24.37
CA GLU A 155 0.07 7.06 -24.16
C GLU A 155 -1.06 8.04 -23.80
N THR A 156 -1.10 8.47 -22.53
CA THR A 156 -1.82 9.70 -22.18
C THR A 156 -1.03 10.51 -21.18
N ILE A 157 -0.58 11.67 -21.66
CA ILE A 157 -0.11 12.81 -20.88
C ILE A 157 -1.34 13.37 -20.14
N HIS A 158 -1.33 13.39 -18.81
CA HIS A 158 -2.45 13.91 -18.04
C HIS A 158 -2.30 15.42 -17.77
N THR A 159 -3.24 16.18 -18.34
CA THR A 159 -3.45 17.62 -18.12
C THR A 159 -4.16 17.84 -16.78
N ILE A 160 -3.55 18.64 -15.90
CA ILE A 160 -4.15 19.06 -14.62
C ILE A 160 -5.11 20.23 -14.89
N SER A 161 -6.41 20.02 -14.68
CA SER A 161 -7.40 21.10 -14.65
C SER A 161 -7.69 21.49 -13.21
N THR A 162 -7.48 22.76 -12.87
CA THR A 162 -7.85 23.34 -11.56
C THR A 162 -9.24 23.98 -11.65
N ALA A 163 -10.06 23.77 -10.62
CA ALA A 163 -11.46 24.21 -10.53
C ALA A 163 -11.69 25.73 -10.57
N ASN A 164 -10.64 26.56 -10.67
CA ASN A 164 -10.77 28.01 -10.82
C ASN A 164 -10.61 28.46 -12.27
N GLY A 165 -11.38 27.88 -13.19
CA GLY A 165 -11.79 28.48 -14.49
C GLY A 165 -10.74 29.26 -15.31
N LYS A 166 -9.44 28.98 -15.17
CA LYS A 166 -8.36 29.66 -15.87
C LYS A 166 -7.40 28.61 -16.41
N THR A 167 -7.75 28.03 -17.55
CA THR A 167 -6.82 27.32 -18.40
C THR A 167 -5.76 28.31 -18.91
N LYS A 168 -4.53 28.21 -18.40
CA LYS A 168 -3.35 28.68 -19.14
C LYS A 168 -2.94 27.55 -20.08
N ARG A 169 -3.13 27.73 -21.39
CA ARG A 169 -2.44 26.89 -22.39
C ARG A 169 -0.95 27.19 -22.29
N ALA A 170 -0.14 26.17 -22.05
CA ALA A 170 1.25 26.21 -22.46
C ALA A 170 1.25 26.30 -23.99
N ALA A 171 2.00 27.25 -24.54
CA ALA A 171 2.13 27.43 -25.97
C ALA A 171 2.92 26.24 -26.54
N ASP A 172 2.35 25.59 -27.55
CA ASP A 172 3.01 24.59 -28.36
C ASP A 172 4.09 25.27 -29.23
N ASP A 173 5.34 24.86 -29.04
CA ASP A 173 6.41 25.13 -30.01
C ASP A 173 6.08 24.39 -31.31
N LYS A 174 5.99 25.16 -32.40
CA LYS A 174 5.80 24.68 -33.76
C LYS A 174 7.00 23.82 -34.19
N ILE A 175 6.76 22.54 -34.47
CA ILE A 175 7.62 21.73 -35.34
C ILE A 175 7.01 21.79 -36.74
N GLU A 176 7.61 22.59 -37.62
CA GLU A 176 7.31 22.59 -39.05
C GLU A 176 8.05 21.41 -39.72
N ALA A 177 7.31 20.58 -40.45
CA ALA A 177 7.86 19.55 -41.34
C ALA A 177 8.02 20.11 -42.77
N PRO A 178 8.98 19.60 -43.56
CA PRO A 178 9.34 20.19 -44.85
C PRO A 178 8.36 19.81 -45.96
N PHE A 179 8.02 20.79 -46.81
CA PHE A 179 7.27 20.58 -48.05
C PHE A 179 8.27 20.45 -49.22
N GLN A 180 8.17 19.35 -49.97
CA GLN A 180 8.87 19.13 -51.24
C GLN A 180 8.06 19.74 -52.40
N ALA A 181 8.74 20.44 -53.30
CA ALA A 181 8.51 20.46 -54.75
C ALA A 181 9.81 20.89 -55.44
#